data_AF-A0AAX2EXQ8-F1
#
_entry.id   AF-A0AAX2EXQ8-F1
#
_cell.length_a   1.000
_cell.length_b   1.000
_cell.length_c   1.000
_cell.angle_alpha   90.00
_cell.angle_beta   90.00
_cell.angle_gamma   90.00
#
_symmetry.space_group_name_H-M   'P 1'
#
loop_
_entity.id
_entity.type
_entity.pdbx_description
1 polymer ?
#
loop_
_entity_poly.entity_id
_entity_poly.type
_entity_poly.pdbx_seq_one_letter_code
_entity_poly.pdbx_strand_id
1 'polypeptide(L)'
;MNLLVEVGHFLIPGLDVLQLFFFLVMVAGVAMTIRSVKRRAKEANWQTLWDGQTQGKMNSGLGSAAELSQSVATKAEKIAAIMPGMLLIVGLLGTFLGLGLALDKASGILHNTGNSIGAMDSAMGDLMNMMQGLGVKFKTSTWGIIAFIVLKWWETHNGYEERRLSWCMARLQQAIDESREAEEAARREQLQQQQQAQITATDTLVAAFAQETRTLRDAFVQQVKQGEEAEAQRHAQQQQAQITATESLVAALTQQTQTLRDEFVQQAKRAEEYETQRHTHQLATLTEIADINGQSRSLLESYTRSSQQNLEALQQAAGAMSNASQKVADSAESLQGVVSTLGEDLSSVMNDIRSELSAVVTEMNSDFTRNVQQMSEMLSASTRQLSATMETIERSLKAAIGEMGDAFSSNMTEMASQLTSATSVISLSVDTMSARIDSTMTELSEKTNEAAKVQSRVMNDFSITSENLNIEVQEMTQYIKRVTKEIQTSLMAVSVSNQRLESLPKRFNDSQAALENACKVIVTLHEKLEDLCDVTTKQLASQLPSAEKEALIAAVMDMQRKLATLLTEAQHYRLNPLPESAEA
;
A
#
# COMPACT_ATOMS: atom_id res chain seq x y z
N MET A 1 58.58 -16.43 -60.83
CA MET A 1 57.44 -16.95 -61.64
C MET A 1 57.66 -18.40 -62.06
N ASN A 2 58.86 -18.82 -62.48
CA ASN A 2 59.15 -20.22 -62.86
C ASN A 2 58.93 -21.25 -61.75
N LEU A 3 59.33 -20.98 -60.50
CA LEU A 3 59.13 -21.89 -59.37
C LEU A 3 57.65 -22.22 -59.09
N LEU A 4 56.72 -21.28 -59.27
CA LEU A 4 55.28 -21.52 -59.06
C LEU A 4 54.69 -22.38 -60.17
N VAL A 5 55.18 -22.24 -61.40
CA VAL A 5 54.77 -23.06 -62.55
C VAL A 5 55.32 -24.48 -62.41
N GLU A 6 56.55 -24.62 -61.94
CA GLU A 6 57.23 -25.91 -61.72
C GLU A 6 56.58 -26.71 -60.57
N VAL A 7 56.28 -26.02 -59.46
CA VAL A 7 55.47 -26.57 -58.36
C VAL A 7 54.07 -26.93 -58.84
N GLY A 8 53.43 -26.07 -59.64
CA GLY A 8 52.12 -26.32 -60.25
C GLY A 8 52.10 -27.58 -61.11
N HIS A 9 53.14 -27.80 -61.93
CA HIS A 9 53.29 -28.99 -62.76
C HIS A 9 53.54 -30.26 -61.93
N PHE A 10 54.33 -30.17 -60.84
CA PHE A 10 54.53 -31.28 -59.91
C PHE A 10 53.23 -31.72 -59.21
N LEU A 11 52.33 -30.76 -58.97
CA LEU A 11 51.05 -30.92 -58.30
C LEU A 11 49.93 -31.55 -59.14
N ILE A 12 50.10 -31.62 -60.46
CA ILE A 12 49.14 -32.28 -61.35
C ILE A 12 49.23 -33.81 -61.13
N PRO A 13 48.10 -34.52 -60.96
CA PRO A 13 48.11 -35.96 -60.85
C PRO A 13 48.78 -36.61 -62.05
N GLY A 14 49.71 -37.53 -61.79
CA GLY A 14 50.21 -38.43 -62.83
C GLY A 14 49.09 -39.38 -63.26
N LEU A 15 49.26 -40.05 -64.41
CA LEU A 15 48.31 -41.02 -64.96
C LEU A 15 48.24 -42.34 -64.18
N ASP A 16 48.80 -42.40 -62.97
CA ASP A 16 48.73 -43.58 -62.11
C ASP A 16 47.34 -43.68 -61.45
N VAL A 17 46.70 -44.84 -61.57
CA VAL A 17 45.32 -45.09 -61.14
C VAL A 17 45.15 -44.82 -59.64
N LEU A 18 46.16 -45.19 -58.84
CA LEU A 18 46.14 -44.98 -57.40
C LEU A 18 46.18 -43.49 -57.04
N GLN A 19 47.04 -42.74 -57.74
CA GLN A 19 47.24 -41.32 -57.51
C GLN A 19 45.99 -40.52 -57.90
N LEU A 20 45.36 -40.87 -59.02
CA LEU A 20 44.10 -40.26 -59.48
C LEU A 20 42.95 -40.56 -58.51
N PHE A 21 42.86 -41.78 -57.98
CA PHE A 21 41.88 -42.15 -56.97
C PHE A 21 41.99 -41.29 -55.70
N PHE A 22 43.18 -41.18 -55.11
CA PHE A 22 43.37 -40.35 -53.92
C PHE A 22 43.10 -38.87 -54.23
N PHE A 23 43.57 -38.35 -55.36
CA PHE A 23 43.28 -36.97 -55.75
C PHE A 23 41.77 -36.70 -55.86
N LEU A 24 41.02 -37.60 -56.51
CA LEU A 24 39.57 -37.47 -56.68
C LEU A 24 38.85 -37.53 -55.33
N VAL A 25 39.22 -38.47 -54.45
CA VAL A 25 38.65 -38.59 -53.10
C VAL A 25 38.89 -37.31 -52.29
N MET A 26 40.08 -36.70 -52.39
CA MET A 26 40.42 -35.49 -51.66
C MET A 26 39.65 -34.28 -52.18
N VAL A 27 39.61 -34.07 -53.50
CA VAL A 27 38.83 -32.98 -54.11
C VAL A 27 37.34 -33.16 -53.83
N ALA A 28 36.82 -34.38 -53.95
CA ALA A 28 35.43 -34.69 -53.64
C ALA A 28 35.12 -34.44 -52.16
N GLY A 29 36.01 -34.85 -51.23
CA GLY A 29 35.85 -34.62 -49.80
C GLY A 29 35.82 -33.14 -49.42
N VAL A 30 36.68 -32.32 -50.03
CA VAL A 30 36.68 -30.86 -49.87
C VAL A 30 35.38 -30.25 -50.42
N ALA A 31 35.00 -30.60 -51.67
CA ALA A 31 33.81 -30.07 -52.31
C ALA A 31 32.51 -30.46 -51.60
N MET A 32 32.41 -31.71 -51.12
CA MET A 32 31.25 -32.20 -50.37
C MET A 32 31.12 -31.49 -49.03
N THR A 33 32.22 -31.28 -48.30
CA THR A 33 32.22 -30.54 -47.02
C THR A 33 31.72 -29.12 -47.21
N ILE A 34 32.29 -28.39 -48.18
CA ILE A 34 31.89 -27.01 -48.48
C ILE A 34 30.41 -26.93 -48.87
N ARG A 35 29.94 -27.83 -49.74
CA ARG A 35 28.55 -27.87 -50.20
C ARG A 35 27.58 -28.23 -49.07
N SER A 36 27.97 -29.14 -48.18
CA SER A 36 27.16 -29.60 -47.05
C SER A 36 26.93 -28.46 -46.05
N VAL A 37 27.99 -27.74 -45.68
CA VAL A 37 27.91 -26.60 -44.76
C VAL A 37 27.12 -25.45 -45.38
N LYS A 38 27.39 -25.07 -46.64
CA LYS A 38 26.61 -24.00 -47.32
C LYS A 38 25.11 -24.29 -47.40
N ARG A 39 24.72 -25.57 -47.48
CA ARG A 39 23.31 -25.97 -47.53
C ARG A 39 22.66 -26.01 -46.16
N ARG A 40 23.40 -26.42 -45.13
CA ARG A 40 22.82 -26.75 -43.81
C ARG A 40 23.08 -25.70 -42.72
N ALA A 41 24.14 -24.89 -42.82
CA ALA A 41 24.44 -23.79 -41.90
C ALA A 41 23.61 -22.54 -42.25
N LYS A 42 22.30 -22.61 -41.97
CA LYS A 42 21.33 -21.54 -42.16
C LYS A 42 20.47 -21.39 -40.92
N GLU A 43 20.01 -20.16 -40.67
CA GLU A 43 19.16 -19.80 -39.52
C GLU A 43 17.91 -20.68 -39.38
N ALA A 44 17.24 -21.01 -40.50
CA ALA A 44 16.07 -21.89 -40.48
C ALA A 44 16.35 -23.27 -39.86
N ASN A 45 17.52 -23.85 -40.12
CA ASN A 45 17.90 -25.14 -39.55
C ASN A 45 18.32 -25.00 -38.08
N TRP A 46 19.00 -23.91 -37.73
CA TRP A 46 19.35 -23.62 -36.33
C TRP A 46 18.09 -23.44 -35.48
N GLN A 47 17.06 -22.77 -36.02
CA GLN A 47 15.76 -22.60 -35.36
C GLN A 47 15.04 -23.93 -35.11
N THR A 48 14.96 -24.81 -36.11
CA THR A 48 14.32 -26.14 -35.91
C THR A 48 15.02 -26.99 -34.85
N LEU A 49 16.35 -26.86 -34.73
CA LEU A 49 17.15 -27.56 -33.72
C LEU A 49 17.02 -26.91 -32.34
N TRP A 50 16.89 -25.58 -32.29
CA TRP A 50 16.61 -24.82 -31.07
C TRP A 50 15.25 -25.19 -30.49
N ASP A 51 14.19 -25.14 -31.31
CA ASP A 51 12.81 -25.43 -30.88
C ASP A 51 12.68 -26.87 -30.34
N GLY A 52 13.40 -27.82 -30.97
CA GLY A 52 13.47 -29.21 -30.50
C GLY A 52 14.25 -29.40 -29.18
N GLN A 53 15.16 -28.49 -28.82
CA GLN A 53 15.87 -28.51 -27.54
C GLN A 53 15.08 -27.79 -26.43
N THR A 54 14.39 -26.69 -26.74
CA THR A 54 13.59 -25.94 -25.77
C THR A 54 12.34 -26.69 -25.30
N GLN A 55 11.73 -27.53 -26.15
CA GLN A 55 10.57 -28.33 -25.74
C GLN A 55 10.89 -29.43 -24.70
N GLY A 56 12.15 -29.87 -24.58
CA GLY A 56 12.55 -30.93 -23.64
C GLY A 56 13.24 -30.46 -22.35
N LYS A 57 13.72 -29.21 -22.30
CA LYS A 57 14.58 -28.70 -21.21
C LYS A 57 14.23 -27.27 -20.75
N MET A 58 12.96 -26.91 -20.80
CA MET A 58 12.52 -25.57 -20.36
C MET A 58 12.65 -25.34 -18.84
N ASN A 59 13.24 -26.27 -18.07
CA ASN A 59 13.23 -26.20 -16.61
C ASN A 59 14.59 -26.37 -15.90
N SER A 60 15.72 -26.29 -16.61
CA SER A 60 17.01 -26.27 -15.92
C SER A 60 18.02 -25.44 -16.71
N GLY A 61 18.31 -24.24 -16.18
CA GLY A 61 19.44 -23.37 -16.51
C GLY A 61 19.97 -23.51 -17.92
N LEU A 62 19.54 -22.62 -18.81
CA LEU A 62 20.22 -22.36 -20.07
C LEU A 62 21.71 -22.21 -19.76
N GLY A 63 22.51 -23.21 -20.15
CA GLY A 63 23.97 -23.18 -20.02
C GLY A 63 24.55 -21.98 -20.79
N SER A 64 25.87 -21.81 -20.73
CA SER A 64 26.53 -20.71 -21.45
C SER A 64 26.09 -20.68 -22.93
N ALA A 65 25.97 -19.48 -23.51
CA ALA A 65 25.59 -19.28 -24.92
C ALA A 65 26.49 -20.11 -25.88
N ALA A 66 27.72 -20.41 -25.47
CA ALA A 66 28.63 -21.29 -26.18
C ALA A 66 28.18 -22.77 -26.20
N GLU A 67 27.70 -23.30 -25.07
CA GLU A 67 27.18 -24.67 -24.97
C GLU A 67 25.88 -24.84 -25.77
N LEU A 68 25.01 -23.82 -25.71
CA LEU A 68 23.80 -23.76 -26.52
C LEU A 68 24.13 -23.69 -28.01
N SER A 69 25.07 -22.83 -28.43
CA SER A 69 25.54 -22.77 -29.81
C SER A 69 26.09 -24.11 -30.30
N GLN A 70 26.87 -24.81 -29.48
CA GLN A 70 27.41 -26.12 -29.84
C GLN A 70 26.34 -27.22 -29.91
N SER A 71 25.28 -27.13 -29.10
CA SER A 71 24.13 -28.04 -29.17
C SER A 71 23.29 -27.84 -30.44
N VAL A 72 23.17 -26.60 -30.90
CA VAL A 72 22.42 -26.19 -32.11
C VAL A 72 23.23 -26.42 -33.40
N ALA A 73 24.52 -26.75 -33.28
CA ALA A 73 25.41 -27.04 -34.40
C ALA A 73 24.88 -28.18 -35.29
N THR A 74 24.77 -27.92 -36.59
CA THR A 74 24.24 -28.91 -37.53
C THR A 74 25.23 -30.07 -37.72
N LYS A 75 24.74 -31.28 -38.07
CA LYS A 75 25.61 -32.45 -38.32
C LYS A 75 26.69 -32.16 -39.39
N ALA A 76 26.42 -31.26 -40.34
CA ALA A 76 27.37 -30.86 -41.38
C ALA A 76 28.51 -29.99 -40.84
N GLU A 77 28.21 -29.09 -39.89
CA GLU A 77 29.22 -28.26 -39.21
C GLU A 77 30.15 -29.14 -38.36
N LYS A 78 29.58 -30.11 -37.62
CA LYS A 78 30.36 -31.07 -36.81
C LYS A 78 31.31 -31.90 -37.67
N ILE A 79 30.86 -32.34 -38.85
CA ILE A 79 31.71 -33.05 -39.80
C ILE A 79 32.78 -32.12 -40.38
N ALA A 80 32.42 -30.89 -40.76
CA ALA A 80 33.36 -29.92 -41.32
C ALA A 80 34.52 -29.58 -40.38
N ALA A 81 34.28 -29.53 -39.06
CA ALA A 81 35.32 -29.29 -38.06
C ALA A 81 36.39 -30.40 -38.01
N ILE A 82 36.01 -31.65 -38.31
CA ILE A 82 36.87 -32.84 -38.20
C ILE A 82 37.47 -33.25 -39.56
N MET A 83 36.82 -32.88 -40.67
CA MET A 83 37.21 -33.25 -42.04
C MET A 83 38.65 -32.88 -42.45
N PRO A 84 39.21 -31.71 -42.08
CA PRO A 84 40.61 -31.40 -42.40
C PRO A 84 41.57 -32.45 -41.83
N GLY A 85 41.38 -32.87 -40.59
CA GLY A 85 42.20 -33.92 -39.97
C GLY A 85 42.07 -35.26 -40.68
N MET A 86 40.85 -35.64 -41.05
CA MET A 86 40.59 -36.88 -41.80
C MET A 86 41.26 -36.87 -43.19
N LEU A 87 41.21 -35.74 -43.90
CA LEU A 87 41.85 -35.58 -45.21
C LEU A 87 43.38 -35.65 -45.10
N LEU A 88 43.96 -35.09 -44.03
CA LEU A 88 45.39 -35.21 -43.76
C LEU A 88 45.80 -36.67 -43.53
N ILE A 89 45.01 -37.43 -42.76
CA ILE A 89 45.24 -38.86 -42.53
C ILE A 89 45.13 -39.65 -43.85
N VAL A 90 44.14 -39.35 -44.70
CA VAL A 90 43.98 -39.99 -46.02
C VAL A 90 45.15 -39.69 -46.95
N GLY A 91 45.66 -38.45 -46.96
CA GLY A 91 46.84 -38.08 -47.75
C GLY A 91 48.10 -38.83 -47.30
N LEU A 92 48.25 -39.01 -45.98
CA LEU A 92 49.35 -39.76 -45.37
C LEU A 92 49.25 -41.26 -45.67
N LEU A 93 48.04 -41.83 -45.57
CA LEU A 93 47.75 -43.22 -45.97
C LEU A 93 48.11 -43.48 -47.42
N GLY A 94 47.82 -42.55 -48.33
CA GLY A 94 48.19 -42.65 -49.74
C GLY A 94 49.70 -42.79 -49.95
N THR A 95 50.50 -42.11 -49.13
CA THR A 95 51.97 -42.22 -49.18
C THR A 95 52.45 -43.56 -48.62
N PHE A 96 51.88 -44.04 -47.50
CA PHE A 96 52.24 -45.36 -46.97
C PHE A 96 51.87 -46.50 -47.92
N LEU A 97 50.70 -46.46 -48.53
CA LEU A 97 50.27 -47.44 -49.51
C LEU A 97 51.15 -47.39 -50.77
N GLY A 98 51.47 -46.17 -51.22
CA GLY A 98 52.39 -45.95 -52.32
C GLY A 98 53.77 -46.55 -52.03
N LEU A 99 54.35 -46.29 -50.85
CA LEU A 99 55.65 -46.84 -50.43
C LEU A 99 55.60 -48.36 -50.31
N GLY A 100 54.54 -48.93 -49.72
CA GLY A 100 54.34 -50.38 -49.63
C GLY A 100 54.37 -51.07 -50.99
N LEU A 101 53.65 -50.52 -51.98
CA LEU A 101 53.69 -51.00 -53.36
C LEU A 101 55.04 -50.74 -54.07
N ALA A 102 55.83 -49.76 -53.62
CA ALA A 102 57.20 -49.54 -54.12
C ALA A 102 58.12 -50.67 -53.67
N LEU A 103 58.07 -50.95 -52.38
CA LEU A 103 58.93 -51.93 -51.73
C LEU A 103 58.60 -53.35 -52.19
N ASP A 104 57.33 -53.65 -52.43
CA ASP A 104 56.90 -54.92 -53.02
C ASP A 104 57.48 -55.11 -54.45
N LYS A 105 57.42 -54.07 -55.28
CA LYS A 105 58.07 -54.06 -56.61
C LYS A 105 59.61 -54.17 -56.50
N ALA A 106 60.23 -53.50 -55.52
CA ALA A 106 61.66 -53.59 -55.24
C ALA A 106 62.10 -55.02 -54.94
N SER A 107 61.33 -55.69 -54.08
CA SER A 107 61.54 -57.07 -53.67
C SER A 107 61.43 -58.02 -54.87
N GLY A 108 60.43 -57.82 -55.74
CA GLY A 108 60.25 -58.58 -56.97
C GLY A 108 61.40 -58.40 -57.97
N ILE A 109 61.96 -57.19 -58.10
CA ILE A 109 63.13 -56.92 -58.94
C ILE A 109 64.36 -57.64 -58.40
N LEU A 110 64.63 -57.55 -57.09
CA LEU A 110 65.75 -58.22 -56.43
C LEU A 110 65.70 -59.74 -56.51
N HIS A 111 64.50 -60.33 -56.51
CA HIS A 111 64.33 -61.78 -56.62
C HIS A 111 64.58 -62.30 -58.05
N ASN A 112 64.41 -61.47 -59.09
CA ASN A 112 64.64 -61.84 -60.49
C ASN A 112 66.10 -61.69 -60.97
N THR A 113 66.97 -61.03 -60.20
CA THR A 113 68.38 -60.75 -60.58
C THR A 113 69.35 -61.91 -60.27
N GLY A 114 68.84 -63.03 -59.75
CA GLY A 114 69.62 -64.07 -59.09
C GLY A 114 70.61 -64.91 -59.92
N ASN A 115 70.91 -64.61 -61.19
CA ASN A 115 71.86 -65.48 -61.92
C ASN A 115 72.65 -64.91 -63.14
N SER A 116 72.78 -63.58 -63.33
CA SER A 116 73.72 -63.09 -64.38
C SER A 116 74.33 -61.71 -64.10
N ILE A 117 75.62 -61.57 -64.42
CA ILE A 117 76.43 -60.34 -64.20
C ILE A 117 75.97 -59.17 -65.08
N GLY A 118 75.23 -59.41 -66.17
CA GLY A 118 74.56 -58.36 -66.97
C GLY A 118 73.22 -57.86 -66.39
N ALA A 119 72.63 -58.58 -65.44
CA ALA A 119 71.37 -58.19 -64.80
C ALA A 119 71.56 -57.13 -63.70
N MET A 120 72.79 -56.84 -63.30
CA MET A 120 73.08 -55.87 -62.23
C MET A 120 72.94 -54.41 -62.70
N ASP A 121 73.28 -54.12 -63.95
CA ASP A 121 73.12 -52.78 -64.55
C ASP A 121 71.64 -52.48 -64.84
N SER A 122 70.88 -53.48 -65.29
CA SER A 122 69.42 -53.40 -65.41
C SER A 122 68.73 -53.28 -64.04
N ALA A 123 69.18 -54.02 -63.02
CA ALA A 123 68.65 -53.91 -61.67
C ALA A 123 68.97 -52.54 -61.02
N MET A 124 70.12 -51.95 -61.34
CA MET A 124 70.48 -50.59 -60.88
C MET A 124 69.63 -49.52 -61.60
N GLY A 125 69.37 -49.71 -62.90
CA GLY A 125 68.41 -48.90 -63.66
C GLY A 125 66.99 -48.99 -63.12
N ASP A 126 66.54 -50.19 -62.75
CA ASP A 126 65.23 -50.43 -62.13
C ASP A 126 65.12 -49.85 -60.72
N LEU A 127 66.19 -49.91 -59.92
CA LEU A 127 66.30 -49.23 -58.63
C LEU A 127 66.28 -47.70 -58.77
N MET A 128 66.90 -47.16 -59.82
CA MET A 128 66.89 -45.72 -60.10
C MET A 128 65.51 -45.24 -60.59
N ASN A 129 64.86 -46.00 -61.46
CA ASN A 129 63.46 -45.77 -61.86
C ASN A 129 62.50 -45.91 -60.67
N MET A 130 62.76 -46.83 -59.74
CA MET A 130 62.03 -46.95 -58.48
C MET A 130 62.26 -45.75 -57.56
N MET A 131 63.49 -45.26 -57.46
CA MET A 131 63.84 -44.06 -56.70
C MET A 131 63.12 -42.81 -57.23
N GLN A 132 63.02 -42.67 -58.56
CA GLN A 132 62.19 -41.61 -59.17
C GLN A 132 60.69 -41.81 -58.86
N GLY A 133 60.23 -43.06 -58.78
CA GLY A 133 58.87 -43.43 -58.37
C GLY A 133 58.51 -43.12 -56.90
N LEU A 134 59.51 -42.91 -56.02
CA LEU A 134 59.28 -42.50 -54.62
C LEU A 134 58.71 -41.07 -54.54
N GLY A 135 59.17 -40.16 -55.39
CA GLY A 135 58.69 -38.76 -55.41
C GLY A 135 57.19 -38.64 -55.74
N VAL A 136 56.67 -39.50 -56.62
CA VAL A 136 55.24 -39.57 -56.98
C VAL A 136 54.37 -40.01 -55.79
N LYS A 137 54.93 -40.75 -54.84
CA LYS A 137 54.23 -41.28 -53.65
C LYS A 137 54.11 -40.26 -52.52
N PHE A 138 54.97 -39.24 -52.52
CA PHE A 138 54.84 -38.08 -51.64
C PHE A 138 53.80 -37.05 -52.13
N LYS A 139 53.36 -37.13 -53.41
CA LYS A 139 52.34 -36.22 -53.96
C LYS A 139 50.98 -36.36 -53.27
N THR A 140 50.59 -37.56 -52.88
CA THR A 140 49.32 -37.81 -52.16
C THR A 140 49.28 -37.14 -50.79
N SER A 141 50.39 -37.14 -50.06
CA SER A 141 50.53 -36.41 -48.79
C SER A 141 50.53 -34.90 -49.02
N THR A 142 51.17 -34.43 -50.09
CA THR A 142 51.19 -33.01 -50.46
C THR A 142 49.77 -32.49 -50.73
N TRP A 143 48.94 -33.26 -51.45
CA TRP A 143 47.52 -32.91 -51.62
C TRP A 143 46.71 -32.98 -50.32
N GLY A 144 47.08 -33.86 -49.38
CA GLY A 144 46.48 -33.90 -48.05
C GLY A 144 46.72 -32.65 -47.23
N ILE A 145 47.96 -32.16 -47.24
CA ILE A 145 48.33 -30.92 -46.57
C ILE A 145 47.64 -29.73 -47.25
N ILE A 146 47.60 -29.70 -48.58
CA ILE A 146 46.92 -28.61 -49.32
C ILE A 146 45.41 -28.63 -49.07
N ALA A 147 44.77 -29.80 -49.10
CA ALA A 147 43.34 -29.94 -48.79
C ALA A 147 43.02 -29.51 -47.35
N PHE A 148 43.89 -29.86 -46.39
CA PHE A 148 43.80 -29.41 -45.01
C PHE A 148 43.87 -27.87 -44.91
N ILE A 149 44.87 -27.26 -45.53
CA ILE A 149 45.06 -25.79 -45.49
C ILE A 149 43.88 -25.09 -46.18
N VAL A 150 43.45 -25.57 -47.35
CA VAL A 150 42.34 -24.98 -48.10
C VAL A 150 41.04 -25.04 -47.31
N LEU A 151 40.73 -26.16 -46.66
CA LEU A 151 39.53 -26.26 -45.83
C LEU A 151 39.63 -25.43 -44.56
N LYS A 152 40.79 -25.38 -43.89
CA LYS A 152 40.98 -24.54 -42.71
C LYS A 152 40.87 -23.06 -43.03
N TRP A 153 41.48 -22.62 -44.12
CA TRP A 153 41.32 -21.27 -44.64
C TRP A 153 39.85 -20.94 -44.94
N TRP A 154 39.15 -21.87 -45.60
CA TRP A 154 37.73 -21.69 -45.91
C TRP A 154 36.84 -21.66 -44.66
N GLU A 155 37.12 -22.50 -43.65
CA GLU A 155 36.41 -22.54 -42.36
C GLU A 155 36.54 -21.19 -41.63
N THR A 156 37.77 -20.69 -41.47
CA THR A 156 38.05 -19.40 -40.85
C THR A 156 37.40 -18.25 -41.62
N HIS A 157 37.41 -18.28 -42.95
CA HIS A 157 36.81 -17.20 -43.76
C HIS A 157 35.28 -17.24 -43.79
N ASN A 158 34.66 -18.42 -43.75
CA ASN A 158 33.20 -18.54 -43.80
C ASN A 158 32.54 -18.16 -42.47
N GLY A 159 33.24 -18.31 -41.34
CA GLY A 159 32.84 -17.78 -40.02
C GLY A 159 31.47 -18.29 -39.54
N TYR A 160 31.07 -19.51 -39.91
CA TYR A 160 29.73 -20.02 -39.60
C TYR A 160 29.49 -20.24 -38.10
N GLU A 161 30.55 -20.50 -37.32
CA GLU A 161 30.46 -20.62 -35.86
C GLU A 161 30.14 -19.29 -35.19
N GLU A 162 30.74 -18.19 -35.65
CA GLU A 162 30.46 -16.83 -35.15
C GLU A 162 29.03 -16.40 -35.48
N ARG A 163 28.54 -16.71 -36.68
CA ARG A 163 27.15 -16.43 -37.08
C ARG A 163 26.14 -17.22 -36.26
N ARG A 164 26.43 -18.50 -35.98
CA ARG A 164 25.58 -19.32 -35.13
C ARG A 164 25.58 -18.81 -33.69
N LEU A 165 26.74 -18.44 -33.15
CA LEU A 165 26.87 -17.93 -31.78
C LEU A 165 26.16 -16.59 -31.59
N SER A 166 26.36 -15.65 -32.53
CA SER A 166 25.64 -14.36 -32.53
C SER A 166 24.13 -14.54 -32.66
N TRP A 167 23.67 -15.44 -33.52
CA TRP A 167 22.25 -15.80 -33.62
C TRP A 167 21.71 -16.39 -32.31
N CYS A 168 22.43 -17.33 -31.67
CA CYS A 168 22.04 -17.90 -30.38
C CYS A 168 21.99 -16.84 -29.27
N MET A 169 22.95 -15.91 -29.23
CA MET A 169 22.96 -14.81 -28.26
C MET A 169 21.75 -13.88 -28.45
N ALA A 170 21.48 -13.48 -29.69
CA ALA A 170 20.32 -12.64 -30.00
C ALA A 170 19.01 -13.34 -29.62
N ARG A 171 18.89 -14.64 -29.91
CA ARG A 171 17.69 -15.43 -29.58
C ARG A 171 17.52 -15.64 -28.08
N LEU A 172 18.62 -15.84 -27.33
CA LEU A 172 18.61 -15.96 -25.88
C LEU A 172 18.18 -14.64 -25.22
N GLN A 173 18.71 -13.51 -25.71
CA GLN A 173 18.35 -12.19 -25.21
C GLN A 173 16.86 -11.89 -25.45
N GLN A 174 16.37 -12.18 -26.66
CA GLN A 174 14.95 -12.05 -26.98
C GLN A 174 14.06 -12.88 -26.04
N ALA A 175 14.41 -14.15 -25.76
CA ALA A 175 13.64 -15.00 -24.86
C ALA A 175 13.63 -14.48 -23.40
N ILE A 176 14.74 -13.88 -22.95
CA ILE A 176 14.83 -13.25 -21.62
C ILE A 176 13.96 -11.99 -21.58
N ASP A 177 14.02 -11.15 -22.61
CA ASP A 177 13.25 -9.91 -22.67
C ASP A 177 11.74 -10.19 -22.71
N GLU A 178 11.29 -11.17 -23.52
CA GLU A 178 9.89 -11.62 -23.55
C GLU A 178 9.42 -12.13 -22.17
N SER A 179 10.27 -12.85 -21.43
CA SER A 179 9.96 -13.31 -20.07
C SER A 179 9.83 -12.17 -19.07
N ARG A 180 10.66 -11.13 -19.19
CA ARG A 180 10.62 -9.95 -18.33
C ARG A 180 9.39 -9.11 -18.59
N GLU A 181 9.03 -8.90 -19.87
CA GLU A 181 7.83 -8.15 -20.24
C GLU A 181 6.55 -8.85 -19.76
N ALA A 182 6.49 -10.18 -19.84
CA ALA A 182 5.37 -10.96 -19.30
C ALA A 182 5.24 -10.85 -17.78
N GLU A 183 6.37 -10.88 -17.05
CA GLU A 183 6.37 -10.71 -15.59
C GLU A 183 5.96 -9.28 -15.18
N GLU A 184 6.41 -8.26 -15.90
CA GLU A 184 6.02 -6.87 -15.67
C GLU A 184 4.53 -6.63 -15.97
N ALA A 185 4.00 -7.22 -17.04
CA ALA A 185 2.57 -7.15 -17.37
C ALA A 185 1.70 -7.79 -16.30
N ALA A 186 2.06 -9.00 -15.84
CA ALA A 186 1.35 -9.68 -14.76
C ALA A 186 1.39 -8.88 -13.44
N ARG A 187 2.52 -8.23 -13.14
CA ARG A 187 2.66 -7.37 -11.95
C ARG A 187 1.78 -6.12 -12.04
N ARG A 188 1.66 -5.51 -13.23
CA ARG A 188 0.77 -4.36 -13.47
C ARG A 188 -0.70 -4.74 -13.32
N GLU A 189 -1.11 -5.90 -13.84
CA GLU A 189 -2.47 -6.41 -13.66
C GLU A 189 -2.80 -6.67 -12.19
N GLN A 190 -1.88 -7.30 -11.43
CA GLN A 190 -2.05 -7.50 -9.98
C GLN A 190 -2.20 -6.17 -9.22
N LEU A 191 -1.37 -5.17 -9.53
CA LEU A 191 -1.46 -3.86 -8.89
C LEU A 191 -2.80 -3.17 -9.19
N GLN A 192 -3.27 -3.25 -10.44
CA GLN A 192 -4.59 -2.72 -10.80
C GLN A 192 -5.72 -3.46 -10.07
N GLN A 193 -5.66 -4.79 -10.00
CA GLN A 193 -6.66 -5.58 -9.27
C GLN A 193 -6.69 -5.23 -7.78
N GLN A 194 -5.51 -5.04 -7.18
CA GLN A 194 -5.39 -4.64 -5.78
C GLN A 194 -5.95 -3.23 -5.54
N GLN A 195 -5.65 -2.27 -6.42
CA GLN A 195 -6.23 -0.92 -6.34
C GLN A 195 -7.75 -0.96 -6.50
N GLN A 196 -8.28 -1.72 -7.44
CA GLN A 196 -9.72 -1.85 -7.66
C GLN A 196 -10.44 -2.47 -6.45
N ALA A 197 -9.83 -3.49 -5.84
CA ALA A 197 -10.34 -4.09 -4.61
C ALA A 197 -10.35 -3.09 -3.45
N GLN A 198 -9.32 -2.25 -3.34
CA GLN A 198 -9.23 -1.22 -2.30
C GLN A 198 -10.29 -0.11 -2.49
N ILE A 199 -10.53 0.35 -3.73
CA ILE A 199 -11.61 1.29 -4.06
C ILE A 199 -12.97 0.70 -3.72
N THR A 200 -13.23 -0.55 -4.14
CA THR A 200 -14.50 -1.25 -3.87
C THR A 200 -14.74 -1.41 -2.36
N ALA A 201 -13.71 -1.77 -1.59
CA ALA A 201 -13.79 -1.86 -0.14
C ALA A 201 -14.12 -0.51 0.52
N THR A 202 -13.52 0.57 0.00
CA THR A 202 -13.79 1.94 0.47
C THR A 202 -15.24 2.35 0.18
N ASP A 203 -15.75 2.09 -1.02
CA ASP A 203 -17.14 2.37 -1.38
C ASP A 203 -18.14 1.58 -0.53
N THR A 204 -17.87 0.30 -0.24
CA THR A 204 -18.72 -0.50 0.65
C THR A 204 -18.73 0.03 2.08
N LEU A 205 -17.59 0.52 2.58
CA LEU A 205 -17.51 1.16 3.90
C LEU A 205 -18.31 2.47 3.94
N VAL A 206 -18.18 3.30 2.90
CA VAL A 206 -18.96 4.54 2.79
C VAL A 206 -20.46 4.25 2.73
N ALA A 207 -20.87 3.24 1.96
CA ALA A 207 -22.27 2.82 1.87
C ALA A 207 -22.80 2.31 3.23
N ALA A 208 -22.03 1.48 3.94
CA ALA A 208 -22.37 0.99 5.27
C ALA A 208 -22.52 2.14 6.28
N PHE A 209 -21.58 3.08 6.28
CA PHE A 209 -21.61 4.24 7.18
C PHE A 209 -22.79 5.18 6.88
N ALA A 210 -23.11 5.38 5.60
CA ALA A 210 -24.27 6.15 5.17
C ALA A 210 -25.59 5.48 5.59
N GLN A 211 -25.64 4.15 5.58
CA GLN A 211 -26.80 3.38 6.03
C GLN A 211 -26.96 3.45 7.55
N GLU A 212 -25.87 3.30 8.31
CA GLU A 212 -25.89 3.43 9.77
C GLU A 212 -26.32 4.83 10.23
N THR A 213 -25.82 5.88 9.54
CA THR A 213 -26.23 7.27 9.80
C THR A 213 -27.72 7.49 9.50
N ARG A 214 -28.27 6.84 8.46
CA ARG A 214 -29.71 6.88 8.18
C ARG A 214 -30.51 6.20 9.28
N THR A 215 -30.12 5.00 9.71
CA THR A 215 -30.82 4.27 10.77
C THR A 215 -30.78 5.00 12.11
N LEU A 216 -29.65 5.63 12.47
CA LEU A 216 -29.55 6.44 13.69
C LEU A 216 -30.45 7.67 13.63
N ARG A 217 -30.48 8.37 12.48
CA ARG A 217 -31.37 9.51 12.28
C ARG A 217 -32.84 9.10 12.35
N ASP A 218 -33.22 7.99 11.72
CA ASP A 218 -34.60 7.51 11.74
C ASP A 218 -35.02 7.08 13.17
N ALA A 219 -34.13 6.40 13.91
CA ALA A 219 -34.34 6.08 15.31
C ALA A 219 -34.50 7.34 16.18
N PHE A 220 -33.68 8.37 15.95
CA PHE A 220 -33.79 9.65 16.66
C PHE A 220 -35.11 10.36 16.36
N VAL A 221 -35.52 10.42 15.09
CA VAL A 221 -36.81 11.00 14.69
C VAL A 221 -37.98 10.24 15.33
N GLN A 222 -37.88 8.92 15.41
CA GLN A 222 -38.91 8.09 16.02
C GLN A 222 -38.98 8.28 17.54
N GLN A 223 -37.83 8.44 18.21
CA GLN A 223 -37.77 8.74 19.64
C GLN A 223 -38.34 10.12 19.96
N VAL A 224 -38.07 11.13 19.11
CA VAL A 224 -38.65 12.47 19.26
C VAL A 224 -40.17 12.43 19.09
N LYS A 225 -40.70 11.72 18.07
CA LYS A 225 -42.15 11.55 17.89
C LYS A 225 -42.81 10.85 19.08
N GLN A 226 -42.21 9.78 19.60
CA GLN A 226 -42.72 9.11 20.79
C GLN A 226 -42.69 10.01 22.03
N GLY A 227 -41.68 10.87 22.15
CA GLY A 227 -41.60 11.89 23.19
C GLY A 227 -42.74 12.92 23.10
N GLU A 228 -42.98 13.48 21.90
CA GLU A 228 -44.08 14.42 21.66
C GLU A 228 -45.45 13.78 21.91
N GLU A 229 -45.68 12.55 21.46
CA GLU A 229 -46.95 11.83 21.71
C GLU A 229 -47.16 11.53 23.20
N ALA A 230 -46.10 11.17 23.93
CA ALA A 230 -46.17 10.94 25.37
C ALA A 230 -46.44 12.23 26.15
N GLU A 231 -45.85 13.36 25.76
CA GLU A 231 -46.14 14.67 26.35
C GLU A 231 -47.56 15.14 26.02
N ALA A 232 -48.03 14.96 24.79
CA ALA A 232 -49.40 15.26 24.40
C ALA A 232 -50.41 14.42 25.20
N GLN A 233 -50.14 13.13 25.42
CA GLN A 233 -50.98 12.27 26.27
C GLN A 233 -50.95 12.69 27.74
N ARG A 234 -49.79 13.09 28.29
CA ARG A 234 -49.72 13.63 29.66
C ARG A 234 -50.50 14.93 29.80
N HIS A 235 -50.38 15.84 28.83
CA HIS A 235 -51.16 17.08 28.80
C HIS A 235 -52.66 16.80 28.73
N ALA A 236 -53.09 15.87 27.88
CA ALA A 236 -54.49 15.47 27.78
C ALA A 236 -55.01 14.83 29.08
N GLN A 237 -54.23 13.95 29.71
CA GLN A 237 -54.59 13.35 31.02
C GLN A 237 -54.65 14.39 32.14
N GLN A 238 -53.70 15.33 32.17
CA GLN A 238 -53.66 16.39 33.18
C GLN A 238 -54.83 17.36 33.00
N GLN A 239 -55.18 17.68 31.76
CA GLN A 239 -56.35 18.51 31.44
C GLN A 239 -57.65 17.80 31.80
N GLN A 240 -57.78 16.50 31.49
CA GLN A 240 -58.94 15.70 31.88
C GLN A 240 -59.06 15.59 33.41
N ALA A 241 -57.94 15.38 34.12
CA ALA A 241 -57.93 15.34 35.58
C ALA A 241 -58.33 16.69 36.20
N GLN A 242 -57.91 17.81 35.62
CA GLN A 242 -58.36 19.14 36.03
C GLN A 242 -59.86 19.33 35.79
N ILE A 243 -60.40 18.89 34.65
CA ILE A 243 -61.83 18.98 34.35
C ILE A 243 -62.62 18.16 35.38
N THR A 244 -62.24 16.90 35.62
CA THR A 244 -62.89 16.04 36.62
C THR A 244 -62.80 16.60 38.04
N ALA A 245 -61.66 17.20 38.42
CA ALA A 245 -61.49 17.86 39.71
C ALA A 245 -62.36 19.13 39.84
N THR A 246 -62.53 19.87 38.74
CA THR A 246 -63.41 21.05 38.71
C THR A 246 -64.88 20.64 38.79
N GLU A 247 -65.28 19.58 38.08
CA GLU A 247 -66.63 19.01 38.14
C GLU A 247 -66.97 18.49 39.54
N SER A 248 -66.04 17.81 40.22
CA SER A 248 -66.26 17.35 41.59
C SER A 248 -66.36 18.50 42.60
N LEU A 249 -65.57 19.56 42.41
CA LEU A 249 -65.67 20.79 43.21
C LEU A 249 -67.03 21.48 43.00
N VAL A 250 -67.50 21.59 41.77
CA VAL A 250 -68.81 22.15 41.43
C VAL A 250 -69.94 21.30 42.01
N ALA A 251 -69.84 19.97 41.95
CA ALA A 251 -70.80 19.07 42.57
C ALA A 251 -70.83 19.24 44.10
N ALA A 252 -69.67 19.34 44.76
CA ALA A 252 -69.57 19.58 46.19
C ALA A 252 -70.14 20.94 46.61
N LEU A 253 -69.85 22.01 45.86
CA LEU A 253 -70.42 23.34 46.06
C LEU A 253 -71.94 23.34 45.87
N THR A 254 -72.44 22.62 44.88
CA THR A 254 -73.89 22.47 44.63
C THR A 254 -74.56 21.74 45.79
N GLN A 255 -73.95 20.65 46.27
CA GLN A 255 -74.44 19.89 47.41
C GLN A 255 -74.43 20.75 48.68
N GLN A 256 -73.35 21.48 48.95
CA GLN A 256 -73.27 22.39 50.09
C GLN A 256 -74.34 23.49 50.02
N THR A 257 -74.58 24.04 48.83
CA THR A 257 -75.63 25.06 48.61
C THR A 257 -77.03 24.49 48.82
N GLN A 258 -77.26 23.23 48.43
CA GLN A 258 -78.52 22.53 48.71
C GLN A 258 -78.70 22.26 50.21
N THR A 259 -77.68 21.76 50.90
CA THR A 259 -77.73 21.53 52.35
C THR A 259 -78.00 22.82 53.11
N LEU A 260 -77.30 23.92 52.78
CA LEU A 260 -77.55 25.23 53.38
C LEU A 260 -78.98 25.71 53.12
N ARG A 261 -79.49 25.53 51.90
CA ARG A 261 -80.87 25.88 51.56
C ARG A 261 -81.87 25.08 52.38
N ASP A 262 -81.67 23.78 52.54
CA ASP A 262 -82.54 22.92 53.34
C ASP A 262 -82.49 23.29 54.82
N GLU A 263 -81.31 23.62 55.35
CA GLU A 263 -81.16 24.15 56.72
C GLU A 263 -81.92 25.47 56.91
N PHE A 264 -81.82 26.41 55.96
CA PHE A 264 -82.59 27.66 56.02
C PHE A 264 -84.10 27.42 55.96
N VAL A 265 -84.57 26.51 55.10
CA VAL A 265 -85.99 26.13 55.02
C VAL A 265 -86.45 25.48 56.32
N GLN A 266 -85.63 24.60 56.91
CA GLN A 266 -85.93 23.94 58.16
C GLN A 266 -85.94 24.92 59.33
N GLN A 267 -85.04 25.91 59.34
CA GLN A 267 -85.01 26.98 60.34
C GLN A 267 -86.25 27.88 60.23
N ALA A 268 -86.69 28.22 59.01
CA ALA A 268 -87.92 28.96 58.79
C ALA A 268 -89.16 28.20 59.31
N LYS A 269 -89.25 26.88 59.06
CA LYS A 269 -90.33 26.04 59.62
C LYS A 269 -90.32 25.99 61.14
N ARG A 270 -89.14 25.82 61.77
CA ARG A 270 -89.04 25.82 63.25
C ARG A 270 -89.45 27.17 63.85
N ALA A 271 -89.18 28.28 63.17
CA ALA A 271 -89.60 29.61 63.62
C ALA A 271 -91.13 29.78 63.53
N GLU A 272 -91.75 29.29 62.46
CA GLU A 272 -93.21 29.29 62.28
C GLU A 272 -93.93 28.40 63.31
N GLU A 273 -93.39 27.22 63.60
CA GLU A 273 -93.89 26.31 64.65
C GLU A 273 -93.79 26.95 66.05
N TYR A 274 -92.70 27.68 66.33
CA TYR A 274 -92.50 28.36 67.62
C TYR A 274 -93.51 29.49 67.85
N GLU A 275 -93.78 30.32 66.84
CA GLU A 275 -94.82 31.36 66.91
C GLU A 275 -96.22 30.76 67.08
N THR A 276 -96.52 29.65 66.38
CA THR A 276 -97.81 28.96 66.50
C THR A 276 -98.03 28.35 67.89
N GLN A 277 -96.99 27.76 68.49
CA GLN A 277 -97.05 27.24 69.86
C GLN A 277 -97.25 28.37 70.88
N ARG A 278 -96.59 29.51 70.69
CA ARG A 278 -96.74 30.68 71.58
C ARG A 278 -98.17 31.21 71.56
N HIS A 279 -98.77 31.38 70.38
CA HIS A 279 -100.18 31.81 70.26
C HIS A 279 -101.15 30.83 70.91
N THR A 280 -100.91 29.52 70.76
CA THR A 280 -101.76 28.48 71.36
C THR A 280 -101.65 28.47 72.89
N HIS A 281 -100.44 28.58 73.43
CA HIS A 281 -100.20 28.65 74.88
C HIS A 281 -100.86 29.89 75.49
N GLN A 282 -100.74 31.05 74.84
CA GLN A 282 -101.29 32.31 75.34
C GLN A 282 -102.84 32.32 75.37
N LEU A 283 -103.49 31.64 74.42
CA LEU A 283 -104.94 31.39 74.43
C LEU A 283 -105.37 30.43 75.55
N ALA A 284 -104.59 29.37 75.80
CA ALA A 284 -104.87 28.42 76.88
C ALA A 284 -104.79 29.12 78.26
N THR A 285 -103.77 29.94 78.50
CA THR A 285 -103.61 30.68 79.76
C THR A 285 -104.76 31.67 80.00
N LEU A 286 -105.22 32.38 78.96
CA LEU A 286 -106.37 33.30 79.08
C LEU A 286 -107.68 32.56 79.40
N THR A 287 -107.85 31.35 78.86
CA THR A 287 -109.02 30.50 79.15
C THR A 287 -108.99 30.01 80.60
N GLU A 288 -107.82 29.60 81.09
CA GLU A 288 -107.62 29.16 82.47
C GLU A 288 -107.88 30.29 83.49
N ILE A 289 -107.43 31.52 83.21
CA ILE A 289 -107.71 32.69 84.05
C ILE A 289 -109.22 33.00 84.11
N ALA A 290 -109.95 32.83 83.01
CA ALA A 290 -111.40 33.02 82.97
C ALA A 290 -112.13 31.96 83.84
N ASP A 291 -111.69 30.70 83.79
CA ASP A 291 -112.27 29.62 84.60
C ASP A 291 -112.01 29.80 86.10
N ILE A 292 -110.78 30.17 86.49
CA ILE A 292 -110.41 30.48 87.89
C ILE A 292 -111.27 31.62 88.47
N ASN A 293 -111.55 32.66 87.68
CA ASN A 293 -112.43 33.75 88.12
C ASN A 293 -113.88 33.30 88.34
N GLY A 294 -114.37 32.37 87.51
CA GLY A 294 -115.68 31.73 87.70
C GLY A 294 -115.73 30.89 88.99
N GLN A 295 -114.70 30.08 89.21
CA GLN A 295 -114.58 29.22 90.41
C GLN A 295 -114.49 30.05 91.70
N SER A 296 -113.70 31.13 91.71
CA SER A 296 -113.52 31.99 92.89
C SER A 296 -114.84 32.63 93.36
N ARG A 297 -115.69 33.04 92.41
CA ARG A 297 -117.02 33.62 92.73
C ARG A 297 -117.97 32.58 93.35
N SER A 298 -117.95 31.35 92.84
CA SER A 298 -118.70 30.21 93.39
C SER A 298 -118.23 29.80 94.79
N LEU A 299 -116.91 29.80 95.02
CA LEU A 299 -116.31 29.41 96.31
C LEU A 299 -116.66 30.41 97.43
N LEU A 300 -116.71 31.70 97.13
CA LEU A 300 -117.11 32.74 98.08
C LEU A 300 -118.59 32.63 98.49
N GLU A 301 -119.50 32.27 97.59
CA GLU A 301 -120.90 32.01 97.93
C GLU A 301 -121.09 30.75 98.80
N SER A 302 -120.28 29.71 98.56
CA SER A 302 -120.30 28.46 99.33
C SER A 302 -119.76 28.62 100.75
N TYR A 303 -118.66 29.37 100.92
CA TYR A 303 -118.02 29.60 102.22
C TYR A 303 -118.94 30.29 103.23
N THR A 304 -119.67 31.32 102.80
CA THR A 304 -120.63 32.03 103.66
C THR A 304 -121.74 31.11 104.18
N ARG A 305 -122.16 30.12 103.37
CA ARG A 305 -123.21 29.15 103.75
C ARG A 305 -122.69 28.07 104.70
N SER A 306 -121.51 27.54 104.44
CA SER A 306 -120.91 26.46 105.24
C SER A 306 -120.52 26.89 106.65
N SER A 307 -120.12 28.16 106.83
CA SER A 307 -119.74 28.67 108.17
C SER A 307 -120.93 28.78 109.13
N GLN A 308 -122.16 28.85 108.61
CA GLN A 308 -123.37 28.92 109.43
C GLN A 308 -123.81 27.53 109.93
N GLN A 309 -123.55 26.47 109.16
CA GLN A 309 -123.89 25.07 109.52
C GLN A 309 -122.88 24.42 110.47
N ASN A 310 -121.60 24.82 110.42
CA ASN A 310 -120.55 24.20 111.24
C ASN A 310 -120.66 24.52 112.75
N LEU A 311 -121.38 25.60 113.10
CA LEU A 311 -121.64 25.97 114.50
C LEU A 311 -122.71 25.07 115.17
N GLU A 312 -123.55 24.38 114.41
CA GLU A 312 -124.58 23.46 114.94
C GLU A 312 -124.05 22.03 115.16
N ALA A 313 -123.12 21.54 114.33
CA ALA A 313 -122.63 20.17 114.36
C ALA A 313 -121.68 19.84 115.54
N LEU A 314 -120.96 20.84 116.06
CA LEU A 314 -120.01 20.65 117.17
C LEU A 314 -120.68 20.28 118.50
N GLN A 315 -121.98 20.53 118.66
CA GLN A 315 -122.72 20.23 119.89
C GLN A 315 -123.12 18.74 120.01
N GLN A 316 -123.08 17.96 118.92
CA GLN A 316 -123.65 16.60 118.85
C GLN A 316 -122.62 15.46 118.97
N ALA A 317 -121.33 15.74 118.73
CA ALA A 317 -120.27 14.73 118.64
C ALA A 317 -119.81 14.13 120.01
N ALA A 318 -120.14 14.76 121.13
CA ALA A 318 -119.66 14.33 122.46
C ALA A 318 -120.31 13.03 123.00
N GLY A 319 -121.44 12.57 122.44
CA GLY A 319 -122.18 11.40 122.95
C GLY A 319 -121.79 10.03 122.36
N ALA A 320 -121.22 9.98 121.15
CA ALA A 320 -121.06 8.72 120.41
C ALA A 320 -119.87 7.86 120.89
N MET A 321 -118.89 8.45 121.59
CA MET A 321 -117.60 7.83 121.86
C MET A 321 -117.62 6.79 123.01
N SER A 322 -118.66 6.79 123.85
CA SER A 322 -118.79 5.87 125.00
C SER A 322 -119.18 4.43 124.62
N ASN A 323 -119.70 4.20 123.41
CA ASN A 323 -120.31 2.92 123.02
C ASN A 323 -119.33 1.97 122.27
N ALA A 324 -118.19 2.49 121.81
CA ALA A 324 -117.24 1.75 120.98
C ALA A 324 -116.35 0.76 121.76
N SER A 325 -116.12 0.99 123.06
CA SER A 325 -115.14 0.22 123.84
C SER A 325 -115.57 -1.20 124.19
N GLN A 326 -116.87 -1.53 124.15
CA GLN A 326 -117.38 -2.85 124.54
C GLN A 326 -117.18 -3.94 123.46
N LYS A 327 -117.03 -3.58 122.18
CA LYS A 327 -116.97 -4.53 121.05
C LYS A 327 -115.59 -5.16 120.80
N VAL A 328 -114.53 -4.68 121.46
CA VAL A 328 -113.14 -5.12 121.21
C VAL A 328 -112.79 -6.44 121.91
N ALA A 329 -113.59 -6.87 122.89
CA ALA A 329 -113.28 -8.06 123.70
C ALA A 329 -113.48 -9.41 122.97
N ASP A 330 -114.34 -9.48 121.94
CA ASP A 330 -114.74 -10.76 121.33
C ASP A 330 -113.81 -11.27 120.21
N SER A 331 -112.83 -10.49 119.73
CA SER A 331 -112.04 -10.82 118.52
C SER A 331 -110.76 -11.64 118.75
N ALA A 332 -110.46 -12.08 119.98
CA ALA A 332 -109.18 -12.70 120.32
C ALA A 332 -109.07 -14.22 120.04
N GLU A 333 -110.16 -14.92 119.71
CA GLU A 333 -110.19 -16.40 119.61
C GLU A 333 -109.80 -16.96 118.22
N SER A 334 -109.77 -16.15 117.16
CA SER A 334 -109.66 -16.64 115.76
C SER A 334 -108.22 -16.75 115.20
N LEU A 335 -107.20 -16.25 115.90
CA LEU A 335 -105.83 -16.02 115.35
C LEU A 335 -104.90 -17.25 115.28
N GLN A 336 -105.27 -18.41 115.84
CA GLN A 336 -104.35 -19.55 115.99
C GLN A 336 -104.24 -20.47 114.75
N GLY A 337 -105.22 -20.47 113.83
CA GLY A 337 -105.23 -21.36 112.66
C GLY A 337 -104.33 -20.93 111.50
N VAL A 338 -104.08 -19.63 111.32
CA VAL A 338 -103.38 -19.08 110.14
C VAL A 338 -101.86 -19.33 110.18
N VAL A 339 -101.27 -19.46 111.37
CA VAL A 339 -99.81 -19.56 111.55
C VAL A 339 -99.26 -20.92 111.12
N SER A 340 -100.08 -21.98 111.11
CA SER A 340 -99.61 -23.33 110.75
C SER A 340 -99.38 -23.52 109.24
N THR A 341 -100.18 -22.85 108.39
CA THR A 341 -100.12 -23.05 106.93
C THR A 341 -98.94 -22.32 106.28
N LEU A 342 -98.52 -21.18 106.84
CA LEU A 342 -97.42 -20.37 106.29
C LEU A 342 -96.03 -21.06 106.41
N GLY A 343 -95.87 -21.96 107.39
CA GLY A 343 -94.59 -22.65 107.62
C GLY A 343 -94.25 -23.73 106.60
N GLU A 344 -95.27 -24.37 106.01
CA GLU A 344 -95.06 -25.46 105.04
C GLU A 344 -94.63 -24.92 103.65
N ASP A 345 -95.26 -23.84 103.17
CA ASP A 345 -94.99 -23.29 101.83
C ASP A 345 -93.58 -22.69 101.68
N LEU A 346 -93.07 -21.99 102.71
CA LEU A 346 -91.74 -21.39 102.70
C LEU A 346 -90.61 -22.42 102.64
N SER A 347 -90.83 -23.62 103.17
CA SER A 347 -89.85 -24.70 103.16
C SER A 347 -89.69 -25.32 101.76
N SER A 348 -90.79 -25.38 100.98
CA SER A 348 -90.77 -25.91 99.60
C SER A 348 -89.97 -25.02 98.66
N VAL A 349 -90.26 -23.72 98.65
CA VAL A 349 -89.62 -22.74 97.74
C VAL A 349 -88.09 -22.68 97.93
N MET A 350 -87.63 -22.76 99.17
CA MET A 350 -86.18 -22.76 99.48
C MET A 350 -85.45 -24.01 98.95
N ASN A 351 -86.13 -25.16 98.90
CA ASN A 351 -85.55 -26.38 98.33
C ASN A 351 -85.46 -26.31 96.80
N ASP A 352 -86.47 -25.74 96.13
CA ASP A 352 -86.49 -25.59 94.67
C ASP A 352 -85.38 -24.63 94.19
N ILE A 353 -85.23 -23.48 94.84
CA ILE A 353 -84.16 -22.50 94.52
C ILE A 353 -82.77 -23.12 94.69
N ARG A 354 -82.56 -23.91 95.75
CA ARG A 354 -81.29 -24.59 96.00
C ARG A 354 -80.99 -25.62 94.90
N SER A 355 -82.01 -26.33 94.42
CA SER A 355 -81.87 -27.31 93.36
C SER A 355 -81.52 -26.66 92.01
N GLU A 356 -82.24 -25.60 91.62
CA GLU A 356 -82.01 -24.90 90.35
C GLU A 356 -80.64 -24.21 90.30
N LEU A 357 -80.23 -23.52 91.37
CA LEU A 357 -78.91 -22.89 91.44
C LEU A 357 -77.78 -23.92 91.36
N SER A 358 -77.95 -25.09 91.98
CA SER A 358 -76.95 -26.16 91.91
C SER A 358 -76.83 -26.74 90.50
N ALA A 359 -77.95 -26.86 89.77
CA ALA A 359 -77.96 -27.33 88.40
C ALA A 359 -77.25 -26.35 87.46
N VAL A 360 -77.59 -25.05 87.53
CA VAL A 360 -76.97 -24.01 86.68
C VAL A 360 -75.48 -23.89 86.94
N VAL A 361 -75.02 -23.91 88.19
CA VAL A 361 -73.59 -23.83 88.51
C VAL A 361 -72.83 -25.05 87.98
N THR A 362 -73.46 -26.23 88.02
CA THR A 362 -72.87 -27.46 87.50
C THR A 362 -72.78 -27.44 85.96
N GLU A 363 -73.83 -26.95 85.29
CA GLU A 363 -73.85 -26.72 83.84
C GLU A 363 -72.74 -25.73 83.41
N MET A 364 -72.68 -24.57 84.07
CA MET A 364 -71.71 -23.52 83.75
C MET A 364 -70.26 -23.95 84.02
N ASN A 365 -70.03 -24.74 85.09
CA ASN A 365 -68.72 -25.28 85.40
C ASN A 365 -68.28 -26.33 84.36
N SER A 366 -69.21 -27.13 83.85
CA SER A 366 -68.97 -28.08 82.75
C SER A 366 -68.60 -27.35 81.46
N ASP A 367 -69.39 -26.34 81.07
CA ASP A 367 -69.16 -25.55 79.85
C ASP A 367 -67.85 -24.74 79.91
N PHE A 368 -67.55 -24.15 81.05
CA PHE A 368 -66.29 -23.43 81.25
C PHE A 368 -65.09 -24.38 81.15
N THR A 369 -65.15 -25.54 81.82
CA THR A 369 -64.10 -26.55 81.75
C THR A 369 -63.88 -27.02 80.31
N ARG A 370 -64.96 -27.28 79.58
CA ARG A 370 -64.90 -27.67 78.17
C ARG A 370 -64.27 -26.59 77.29
N ASN A 371 -64.66 -25.32 77.47
CA ASN A 371 -64.08 -24.21 76.70
C ASN A 371 -62.60 -23.98 76.99
N VAL A 372 -62.18 -24.08 78.26
CA VAL A 372 -60.76 -23.96 78.64
C VAL A 372 -59.95 -25.14 78.08
N GLN A 373 -60.49 -26.36 78.12
CA GLN A 373 -59.86 -27.54 77.53
C GLN A 373 -59.68 -27.37 76.01
N GLN A 374 -60.72 -26.91 75.32
CA GLN A 374 -60.70 -26.68 73.88
C GLN A 374 -59.72 -25.57 73.48
N MET A 375 -59.64 -24.49 74.27
CA MET A 375 -58.67 -23.42 74.06
C MET A 375 -57.23 -23.89 74.30
N SER A 376 -57.00 -24.72 75.32
CA SER A 376 -55.71 -25.34 75.60
C SER A 376 -55.24 -26.24 74.45
N GLU A 377 -56.13 -27.06 73.89
CA GLU A 377 -55.84 -27.89 72.72
C GLU A 377 -55.54 -27.04 71.48
N MET A 378 -56.32 -25.98 71.23
CA MET A 378 -56.12 -25.09 70.09
C MET A 378 -54.82 -24.28 70.18
N LEU A 379 -54.45 -23.83 71.39
CA LEU A 379 -53.17 -23.16 71.65
C LEU A 379 -51.99 -24.14 71.52
N SER A 380 -52.14 -25.38 71.99
CA SER A 380 -51.14 -26.43 71.82
C SER A 380 -50.92 -26.76 70.33
N ALA A 381 -52.01 -26.90 69.56
CA ALA A 381 -51.96 -27.11 68.12
C ALA A 381 -51.29 -25.95 67.38
N SER A 382 -51.66 -24.70 67.69
CA SER A 382 -51.06 -23.50 67.08
C SER A 382 -49.58 -23.38 67.40
N THR A 383 -49.16 -23.71 68.62
CA THR A 383 -47.75 -23.69 69.02
C THR A 383 -46.94 -24.74 68.26
N ARG A 384 -47.46 -25.95 68.11
CA ARG A 384 -46.82 -27.01 67.29
C ARG A 384 -46.71 -26.59 65.83
N GLN A 385 -47.75 -25.98 65.28
CA GLN A 385 -47.75 -25.50 63.91
C GLN A 385 -46.71 -24.39 63.70
N LEU A 386 -46.62 -23.42 64.62
CA LEU A 386 -45.60 -22.37 64.57
C LEU A 386 -44.19 -22.96 64.65
N SER A 387 -43.93 -23.89 65.57
CA SER A 387 -42.64 -24.60 65.65
C SER A 387 -42.29 -25.27 64.32
N ALA A 388 -43.22 -26.01 63.70
CA ALA A 388 -42.99 -26.67 62.42
C ALA A 388 -42.72 -25.68 61.28
N THR A 389 -43.46 -24.57 61.22
CA THR A 389 -43.22 -23.52 60.22
C THR A 389 -41.85 -22.86 60.41
N MET A 390 -41.45 -22.60 61.66
CA MET A 390 -40.17 -21.97 61.96
C MET A 390 -38.99 -22.90 61.62
N GLU A 391 -39.14 -24.19 61.90
CA GLU A 391 -38.15 -25.21 61.54
C GLU A 391 -38.01 -25.34 60.00
N THR A 392 -39.12 -25.16 59.27
CA THR A 392 -39.11 -25.16 57.80
C THR A 392 -38.41 -23.91 57.24
N ILE A 393 -38.66 -22.74 57.83
CA ILE A 393 -37.99 -21.48 57.47
C ILE A 393 -36.49 -21.57 57.76
N GLU A 394 -36.08 -22.11 58.91
CA GLU A 394 -34.67 -22.30 59.26
C GLU A 394 -33.97 -23.19 58.22
N ARG A 395 -34.60 -24.32 57.88
CA ARG A 395 -34.07 -25.25 56.87
C ARG A 395 -33.97 -24.59 55.49
N SER A 396 -34.99 -23.86 55.05
CA SER A 396 -34.97 -23.22 53.73
C SER A 396 -33.94 -22.10 53.65
N LEU A 397 -33.82 -21.27 54.69
CA LEU A 397 -32.81 -20.21 54.75
C LEU A 397 -31.40 -20.80 54.77
N LYS A 398 -31.16 -21.84 55.56
CA LYS A 398 -29.85 -22.50 55.61
C LYS A 398 -29.47 -23.11 54.25
N ALA A 399 -30.43 -23.73 53.56
CA ALA A 399 -30.21 -24.26 52.21
C ALA A 399 -29.92 -23.14 51.20
N ALA A 400 -30.72 -22.07 51.19
CA ALA A 400 -30.53 -20.95 50.26
C ALA A 400 -29.20 -20.22 50.48
N ILE A 401 -28.78 -20.03 51.74
CA ILE A 401 -27.48 -19.45 52.08
C ILE A 401 -26.35 -20.38 51.65
N GLY A 402 -26.52 -21.70 51.80
CA GLY A 402 -25.57 -22.71 51.31
C GLY A 402 -25.40 -22.65 49.79
N GLU A 403 -26.49 -22.73 49.03
CA GLU A 403 -26.46 -22.63 47.56
C GLU A 403 -25.86 -21.31 47.09
N MET A 404 -26.20 -20.19 47.72
CA MET A 404 -25.64 -18.89 47.39
C MET A 404 -24.13 -18.81 47.71
N GLY A 405 -23.70 -19.41 48.83
CA GLY A 405 -22.28 -19.51 49.19
C GLY A 405 -21.48 -20.35 48.21
N ASP A 406 -22.02 -21.50 47.80
CA ASP A 406 -21.39 -22.39 46.82
C ASP A 406 -21.32 -21.73 45.44
N ALA A 407 -22.41 -21.10 44.98
CA ALA A 407 -22.45 -20.37 43.71
C ALA A 407 -21.47 -19.19 43.70
N PHE A 408 -21.40 -18.43 44.80
CA PHE A 408 -20.45 -17.32 44.92
C PHE A 408 -19.00 -17.81 44.90
N SER A 409 -18.69 -18.87 45.65
CA SER A 409 -17.36 -19.48 45.68
C SER A 409 -16.94 -19.99 44.30
N SER A 410 -17.86 -20.67 43.61
CA SER A 410 -17.66 -21.13 42.22
C SER A 410 -17.37 -19.96 41.28
N ASN A 411 -18.21 -18.93 41.31
CA ASN A 411 -18.05 -17.75 40.44
C ASN A 411 -16.74 -17.00 40.73
N MET A 412 -16.35 -16.83 42.00
CA MET A 412 -15.09 -16.18 42.35
C MET A 412 -13.87 -17.01 41.91
N THR A 413 -13.97 -18.34 41.97
CA THR A 413 -12.92 -19.26 41.50
C THR A 413 -12.79 -19.19 39.97
N GLU A 414 -13.92 -19.19 39.26
CA GLU A 414 -13.95 -19.05 37.81
C GLU A 414 -13.40 -17.69 37.38
N MET A 415 -13.80 -16.61 38.05
CA MET A 415 -13.29 -15.27 37.80
C MET A 415 -11.78 -15.17 38.05
N ALA A 416 -11.27 -15.76 39.14
CA ALA A 416 -9.83 -15.81 39.42
C ALA A 416 -9.06 -16.58 38.34
N SER A 417 -9.62 -17.70 37.85
CA SER A 417 -9.05 -18.48 36.75
C SER A 417 -9.03 -17.68 35.44
N GLN A 418 -10.15 -17.04 35.09
CA GLN A 418 -10.27 -16.20 33.89
C GLN A 418 -9.33 -14.99 33.95
N LEU A 419 -9.23 -14.31 35.11
CA LEU A 419 -8.30 -13.20 35.31
C LEU A 419 -6.84 -13.66 35.21
N THR A 420 -6.50 -14.83 35.76
CA THR A 420 -5.15 -15.40 35.66
C THR A 420 -4.81 -15.74 34.20
N SER A 421 -5.77 -16.35 33.48
CA SER A 421 -5.61 -16.67 32.06
C SER A 421 -5.45 -15.40 31.20
N ALA A 422 -6.32 -14.41 31.39
CA ALA A 422 -6.23 -13.12 30.70
C ALA A 422 -4.90 -12.41 30.99
N THR A 423 -4.46 -12.41 32.25
CA THR A 423 -3.18 -11.82 32.65
C THR A 423 -2.01 -12.55 31.99
N SER A 424 -2.05 -13.88 31.90
CA SER A 424 -1.05 -14.70 31.20
C SER A 424 -0.99 -14.38 29.70
N VAL A 425 -2.16 -14.29 29.04
CA VAL A 425 -2.25 -13.93 27.62
C VAL A 425 -1.72 -12.52 27.36
N ILE A 426 -2.06 -11.56 28.23
CA ILE A 426 -1.53 -10.20 28.15
C ILE A 426 -0.01 -10.21 28.32
N SER A 427 0.52 -10.94 29.30
CA SER A 427 1.96 -11.06 29.52
C SER A 427 2.68 -11.63 28.28
N LEU A 428 2.17 -12.71 27.70
CA LEU A 428 2.75 -13.31 26.50
C LEU A 428 2.69 -12.35 25.30
N SER A 429 1.60 -11.60 25.17
CA SER A 429 1.43 -10.60 24.11
C SER A 429 2.42 -9.45 24.28
N VAL A 430 2.64 -8.98 25.51
CA VAL A 430 3.62 -7.95 25.85
C VAL A 430 5.04 -8.45 25.58
N ASP A 431 5.39 -9.68 25.98
CA ASP A 431 6.70 -10.28 25.70
C ASP A 431 6.95 -10.40 24.19
N THR A 432 5.93 -10.84 23.44
CA THR A 432 5.99 -10.94 21.97
C THR A 432 6.15 -9.57 21.31
N MET A 433 5.43 -8.57 21.82
CA MET A 433 5.55 -7.19 21.34
C MET A 433 6.94 -6.63 21.65
N SER A 434 7.46 -6.86 22.85
CA SER A 434 8.81 -6.46 23.26
C SER A 434 9.87 -7.07 22.36
N ALA A 435 9.80 -8.38 22.10
CA ALA A 435 10.73 -9.06 21.21
C ALA A 435 10.67 -8.52 19.75
N ARG A 436 9.48 -8.20 19.24
CA ARG A 436 9.33 -7.58 17.93
C ARG A 436 9.90 -6.16 17.88
N ILE A 437 9.69 -5.37 18.93
CA ILE A 437 10.26 -4.03 19.05
C ILE A 437 11.78 -4.10 19.06
N ASP A 438 12.38 -5.00 19.85
CA ASP A 438 13.83 -5.20 19.89
C ASP A 438 14.39 -5.61 18.52
N SER A 439 13.72 -6.54 17.82
CA SER A 439 14.10 -6.92 16.46
C SER A 439 14.03 -5.74 15.50
N THR A 440 12.95 -4.95 15.56
CA THR A 440 12.74 -3.78 14.69
C THR A 440 13.77 -2.70 14.97
N MET A 441 14.09 -2.44 16.24
CA MET A 441 15.11 -1.47 16.63
C MET A 441 16.51 -1.91 16.21
N THR A 442 16.78 -3.22 16.26
CA THR A 442 18.04 -3.79 15.76
C THR A 442 18.17 -3.60 14.25
N GLU A 443 17.13 -3.94 13.48
CA GLU A 443 17.12 -3.74 12.03
C GLU A 443 17.21 -2.25 11.65
N LEU A 444 16.50 -1.37 12.37
CA LEU A 444 16.56 0.07 12.19
C LEU A 444 17.98 0.59 12.45
N SER A 445 18.65 0.11 13.50
CA SER A 445 20.04 0.45 13.81
C SER A 445 20.99 0.02 12.68
N GLU A 446 20.82 -1.20 12.18
CA GLU A 446 21.60 -1.73 11.06
C GLU A 446 21.41 -0.89 9.79
N LYS A 447 20.16 -0.62 9.40
CA LYS A 447 19.83 0.19 8.22
C LYS A 447 20.28 1.63 8.35
N THR A 448 20.19 2.22 9.55
CA THR A 448 20.69 3.57 9.81
C THR A 448 22.22 3.62 9.67
N ASN A 449 22.93 2.58 10.13
CA ASN A 449 24.38 2.47 9.97
C ASN A 449 24.79 2.25 8.50
N GLU A 450 24.06 1.42 7.74
CA GLU A 450 24.26 1.27 6.30
C GLU A 450 24.05 2.60 5.56
N ALA A 451 22.97 3.32 5.87
CA ALA A 451 22.67 4.62 5.28
C ALA A 451 23.76 5.66 5.61
N ALA A 452 24.27 5.68 6.85
CA ALA A 452 25.37 6.55 7.25
C ALA A 452 26.66 6.25 6.47
N LYS A 453 26.97 4.96 6.23
CA LYS A 453 28.10 4.55 5.39
C LYS A 453 27.92 4.99 3.93
N VAL A 454 26.72 4.84 3.38
CA VAL A 454 26.39 5.30 2.02
C VAL A 454 26.51 6.81 1.92
N GLN A 455 25.96 7.58 2.86
CA GLN A 455 26.09 9.03 2.91
C GLN A 455 27.56 9.47 2.97
N SER A 456 28.37 8.83 3.83
CA SER A 456 29.80 9.11 3.92
C SER A 456 30.53 8.84 2.60
N ARG A 457 30.22 7.71 1.93
CA ARG A 457 30.78 7.39 0.61
C ARG A 457 30.37 8.40 -0.45
N VAL A 458 29.09 8.75 -0.54
CA VAL A 458 28.58 9.74 -1.50
C VAL A 458 29.21 11.11 -1.26
N MET A 459 29.40 11.51 0.00
CA MET A 459 30.05 12.77 0.33
C MET A 459 31.52 12.78 -0.09
N ASN A 460 32.22 11.65 0.08
CA ASN A 460 33.59 11.48 -0.39
C ASN A 460 33.67 11.53 -1.93
N ASP A 461 32.80 10.81 -2.63
CA ASP A 461 32.75 10.81 -4.10
C ASP A 461 32.41 12.20 -4.65
N PHE A 462 31.50 12.92 -4.00
CA PHE A 462 31.18 14.31 -4.32
C PHE A 462 32.37 15.23 -4.10
N SER A 463 33.12 15.07 -3.00
CA SER A 463 34.34 15.84 -2.72
C SER A 463 35.38 15.63 -3.82
N ILE A 464 35.65 14.37 -4.20
CA ILE A 464 36.60 14.03 -5.28
C ILE A 464 36.14 14.62 -6.62
N THR A 465 34.85 14.50 -6.93
CA THR A 465 34.29 15.05 -8.18
C THR A 465 34.39 16.58 -8.20
N SER A 466 34.13 17.24 -7.08
CA SER A 466 34.27 18.69 -6.94
C SER A 466 35.73 19.15 -7.07
N GLU A 467 36.67 18.38 -6.53
CA GLU A 467 38.11 18.66 -6.66
C GLU A 467 38.57 18.51 -8.11
N ASN A 468 38.19 17.42 -8.78
CA ASN A 468 38.49 17.20 -10.20
C ASN A 468 37.86 18.28 -11.08
N LEU A 469 36.59 18.65 -10.85
CA LEU A 469 35.94 19.72 -11.58
C LEU A 469 36.67 21.05 -11.39
N ASN A 470 37.14 21.34 -10.17
CA ASN A 470 37.91 22.55 -9.90
C ASN A 470 39.27 22.54 -10.62
N ILE A 471 39.95 21.39 -10.71
CA ILE A 471 41.18 21.23 -11.50
C ILE A 471 40.90 21.51 -12.98
N GLU A 472 39.90 20.86 -13.57
CA GLU A 472 39.51 21.04 -14.98
C GLU A 472 39.13 22.49 -15.29
N VAL A 473 38.38 23.15 -14.40
CA VAL A 473 38.03 24.57 -14.55
C VAL A 473 39.28 25.47 -14.48
N GLN A 474 40.25 25.16 -13.62
CA GLN A 474 41.51 25.89 -13.56
C GLN A 474 42.33 25.70 -14.84
N GLU A 475 42.44 24.47 -15.34
CA GLU A 475 43.13 24.16 -16.61
C GLU A 475 42.46 24.88 -17.78
N MET A 476 41.13 24.84 -17.85
CA MET A 476 40.36 25.55 -18.88
C MET A 476 40.54 27.06 -18.77
N THR A 477 40.61 27.61 -17.56
CA THR A 477 40.91 29.03 -17.34
C THR A 477 42.32 29.39 -17.84
N GLN A 478 43.32 28.55 -17.58
CA GLN A 478 44.68 28.75 -18.09
C GLN A 478 44.75 28.64 -19.61
N TYR A 479 44.03 27.68 -20.20
CA TYR A 479 43.91 27.52 -21.64
C TYR A 479 43.30 28.78 -22.27
N ILE A 480 42.17 29.28 -21.74
CA ILE A 480 41.53 30.52 -22.22
C ILE A 480 42.48 31.72 -22.11
N LYS A 481 43.23 31.86 -21.00
CA LYS A 481 44.26 32.91 -20.87
C LYS A 481 45.34 32.79 -21.94
N ARG A 482 45.79 31.57 -22.26
CA ARG A 482 46.79 31.31 -23.30
C ARG A 482 46.25 31.68 -24.68
N VAL A 483 45.07 31.20 -25.04
CA VAL A 483 44.41 31.51 -26.32
C VAL A 483 44.21 33.01 -26.46
N THR A 484 43.75 33.70 -25.41
CA THR A 484 43.58 35.16 -25.41
C THR A 484 44.91 35.88 -25.69
N LYS A 485 46.01 35.43 -25.07
CA LYS A 485 47.35 35.97 -25.30
C LYS A 485 47.84 35.73 -26.72
N GLU A 486 47.63 34.53 -27.27
CA GLU A 486 47.97 34.19 -28.65
C GLU A 486 47.18 35.03 -29.65
N ILE A 487 45.87 35.22 -29.41
CA ILE A 487 45.03 36.12 -30.21
C ILE A 487 45.55 37.55 -30.15
N GLN A 488 45.85 38.09 -28.96
CA GLN A 488 46.41 39.44 -28.84
C GLN A 488 47.75 39.58 -29.58
N THR A 489 48.61 38.56 -29.52
CA THR A 489 49.89 38.53 -30.22
C THR A 489 49.69 38.50 -31.73
N SER A 490 48.78 37.66 -32.22
CA SER A 490 48.46 37.59 -33.66
C SER A 490 47.85 38.89 -34.18
N LEU A 491 46.96 39.53 -33.42
CA LEU A 491 46.41 40.86 -33.76
C LEU A 491 47.50 41.94 -33.81
N MET A 492 48.46 41.93 -32.88
CA MET A 492 49.62 42.82 -32.95
C MET A 492 50.49 42.55 -34.18
N ALA A 493 50.74 41.28 -34.51
CA ALA A 493 51.50 40.91 -35.70
C ALA A 493 50.80 41.37 -36.99
N VAL A 494 49.47 41.21 -37.08
CA VAL A 494 48.66 41.72 -38.20
C VAL A 494 48.71 43.24 -38.26
N SER A 495 48.60 43.95 -37.14
CA SER A 495 48.70 45.41 -37.09
C SER A 495 50.06 45.92 -37.57
N VAL A 496 51.16 45.29 -37.13
CA VAL A 496 52.52 45.60 -37.61
C VAL A 496 52.67 45.29 -39.11
N SER A 497 52.08 44.20 -39.58
CA SER A 497 52.04 43.88 -41.01
C SER A 497 51.30 44.95 -41.82
N ASN A 498 50.18 45.45 -41.29
CA ASN A 498 49.40 46.52 -41.91
C ASN A 498 50.19 47.84 -41.96
N GLN A 499 50.90 48.20 -40.89
CA GLN A 499 51.80 49.36 -40.88
C GLN A 499 52.95 49.22 -41.89
N ARG A 500 53.47 48.00 -42.09
CA ARG A 500 54.50 47.74 -43.11
C ARG A 500 53.94 47.90 -44.52
N LEU A 501 52.72 47.43 -44.79
CA LEU A 501 51.99 47.66 -46.04
C LEU A 501 51.77 49.15 -46.31
N GLU A 502 51.45 49.94 -45.30
CA GLU A 502 51.30 51.40 -45.43
C GLU A 502 52.63 52.11 -45.80
N SER A 503 53.78 51.53 -45.41
CA SER A 503 55.11 52.09 -45.73
C SER A 503 55.65 51.72 -47.12
N LEU A 504 55.06 50.73 -47.80
CA LEU A 504 55.47 50.23 -49.11
C LEU A 504 55.34 51.27 -50.24
N PRO A 505 54.22 52.04 -50.35
CA PRO A 505 54.09 53.10 -51.36
C PRO A 505 55.22 54.12 -51.31
N LYS A 506 55.67 54.49 -50.10
CA LYS A 506 56.76 55.45 -49.92
C LYS A 506 58.10 54.91 -50.43
N ARG A 507 58.43 53.66 -50.08
CA ARG A 507 59.66 52.99 -50.56
C ARG A 507 59.65 52.79 -52.07
N PHE A 508 58.48 52.50 -52.64
CA PHE A 508 58.31 52.34 -54.08
C PHE A 508 58.54 53.66 -54.82
N ASN A 509 57.97 54.77 -54.31
CA ASN A 509 58.21 56.11 -54.85
C ASN A 509 59.68 56.54 -54.76
N ASP A 510 60.36 56.29 -53.64
CA ASP A 510 61.79 56.62 -53.48
C ASP A 510 62.67 55.83 -54.49
N SER A 511 62.35 54.55 -54.70
CA SER A 511 63.03 53.70 -55.69
C SER A 511 62.78 54.19 -57.13
N GLN A 512 61.55 54.60 -57.44
CA GLN A 512 61.21 55.16 -58.75
C GLN A 512 61.96 56.47 -59.02
N ALA A 513 62.06 57.36 -58.03
CA ALA A 513 62.82 58.60 -58.13
C ALA A 513 64.32 58.34 -58.37
N ALA A 514 64.90 57.33 -57.72
CA ALA A 514 66.29 56.92 -57.94
C ALA A 514 66.52 56.39 -59.37
N LEU A 515 65.57 55.62 -59.90
CA LEU A 515 65.63 55.08 -61.27
C LEU A 515 65.53 56.20 -62.32
N GLU A 516 64.66 57.19 -62.10
CA GLU A 516 64.56 58.36 -62.98
C GLU A 516 65.87 59.16 -63.00
N ASN A 517 66.52 59.31 -61.85
CA ASN A 517 67.80 60.01 -61.76
C ASN A 517 68.93 59.24 -62.46
N ALA A 518 68.97 57.90 -62.32
CA ALA A 518 69.93 57.06 -63.04
C ALA A 518 69.76 57.18 -64.57
N CYS A 519 68.53 57.22 -65.08
CA CYS A 519 68.27 57.42 -66.50
C CYS A 519 68.78 58.79 -66.98
N LYS A 520 68.58 59.86 -66.21
CA LYS A 520 69.10 61.20 -66.53
C LYS A 520 70.63 61.21 -66.62
N VAL A 521 71.31 60.51 -65.71
CA VAL A 521 72.78 60.36 -65.73
C VAL A 521 73.25 59.63 -66.98
N ILE A 522 72.58 58.54 -67.38
CA ILE A 522 72.95 57.77 -68.59
C ILE A 522 72.80 58.62 -69.86
N VAL A 523 71.71 59.40 -69.98
CA VAL A 523 71.52 60.33 -71.10
C VAL A 523 72.67 61.34 -71.17
N THR A 524 73.01 61.95 -70.04
CA THR A 524 74.10 62.95 -69.96
C THR A 524 75.46 62.33 -70.31
N LEU A 525 75.70 61.07 -69.92
CA LEU A 525 76.93 60.35 -70.23
C LEU A 525 77.04 60.05 -71.73
N HIS A 526 75.91 59.70 -72.37
CA HIS A 526 75.84 59.45 -73.81
C HIS A 526 76.20 60.70 -74.61
N GLU A 527 75.59 61.85 -74.29
CA GLU A 527 75.90 63.14 -74.96
C GLU A 527 77.39 63.50 -74.82
N LYS A 528 77.97 63.36 -73.62
CA LYS A 528 79.40 63.64 -73.42
C LYS A 528 80.32 62.66 -74.16
N LEU A 529 79.94 61.39 -74.32
CA LEU A 529 80.73 60.42 -75.07
C LEU A 529 80.64 60.69 -76.58
N GLU A 530 79.49 61.14 -77.07
CA GLU A 530 79.31 61.55 -78.46
C GLU A 530 80.20 62.74 -78.80
N ASP A 531 80.22 63.77 -77.94
CA ASP A 531 81.15 64.92 -78.08
C ASP A 531 82.62 64.47 -78.09
N LEU A 532 83.00 63.55 -77.19
CA LEU A 532 84.37 63.06 -77.08
C LEU A 532 84.76 62.22 -78.30
N CYS A 533 83.82 61.46 -78.87
CA CYS A 533 83.99 60.70 -80.09
C CYS A 533 84.21 61.62 -81.30
N ASP A 534 83.47 62.73 -81.38
CA ASP A 534 83.58 63.73 -82.45
C ASP A 534 84.91 64.48 -82.39
N VAL A 535 85.39 64.79 -81.17
CA VAL A 535 86.72 65.37 -80.93
C VAL A 535 87.84 64.40 -81.29
N THR A 536 87.72 63.13 -80.88
CA THR A 536 88.76 62.11 -81.12
C THR A 536 88.88 61.75 -82.60
N THR A 537 87.75 61.67 -83.33
CA THR A 537 87.77 61.48 -84.79
C THR A 537 88.35 62.67 -85.54
N LYS A 538 88.11 63.91 -85.09
CA LYS A 538 88.69 65.12 -85.70
C LYS A 538 90.18 65.30 -85.39
N GLN A 539 90.65 65.02 -84.18
CA GLN A 539 92.05 65.23 -83.79
C GLN A 539 93.00 64.08 -84.17
N LEU A 540 92.52 62.83 -84.29
CA LEU A 540 93.36 61.66 -84.60
C LEU A 540 93.46 61.34 -86.10
N ALA A 541 92.93 62.21 -86.96
CA ALA A 541 93.00 62.06 -88.42
C ALA A 541 94.42 62.33 -88.99
N SER A 542 95.35 62.92 -88.23
CA SER A 542 96.61 63.43 -88.78
C SER A 542 97.92 62.87 -88.20
N GLN A 543 97.96 61.94 -87.21
CA GLN A 543 99.26 61.55 -86.60
C GLN A 543 99.50 60.08 -86.16
N LEU A 544 98.63 59.09 -86.44
CA LEU A 544 98.90 57.68 -86.05
C LEU A 544 98.80 56.65 -87.21
N PRO A 545 99.62 55.57 -87.21
CA PRO A 545 99.65 54.54 -88.25
C PRO A 545 98.39 53.63 -88.28
N SER A 546 98.07 53.11 -89.47
CA SER A 546 96.76 52.60 -89.90
C SER A 546 96.12 51.50 -89.03
N ALA A 547 96.88 50.67 -88.33
CA ALA A 547 96.33 49.50 -87.63
C ALA A 547 95.79 49.80 -86.22
N GLU A 548 96.39 50.73 -85.47
CA GLU A 548 95.91 51.11 -84.13
C GLU A 548 94.71 52.07 -84.18
N LYS A 549 94.59 52.83 -85.27
CA LYS A 549 93.47 53.73 -85.54
C LYS A 549 92.14 52.97 -85.71
N GLU A 550 92.14 51.86 -86.44
CA GLU A 550 90.95 51.03 -86.61
C GLU A 550 90.51 50.36 -85.31
N ALA A 551 91.47 49.88 -84.51
CA ALA A 551 91.16 49.26 -83.22
C ALA A 551 90.53 50.26 -82.22
N LEU A 552 91.06 51.49 -82.15
CA LEU A 552 90.51 52.52 -81.25
C LEU A 552 89.13 53.01 -81.70
N ILE A 553 88.95 53.27 -83.00
CA ILE A 553 87.64 53.67 -83.55
C ILE A 553 86.61 52.55 -83.36
N ALA A 554 86.99 51.28 -83.58
CA ALA A 554 86.11 50.15 -83.34
C ALA A 554 85.71 50.03 -81.86
N ALA A 555 86.64 50.24 -80.92
CA ALA A 555 86.36 50.20 -79.49
C ALA A 555 85.43 51.34 -79.04
N VAL A 556 85.60 52.55 -79.59
CA VAL A 556 84.73 53.70 -79.27
C VAL A 556 83.34 53.52 -79.89
N MET A 557 83.23 53.05 -81.13
CA MET A 557 81.94 52.73 -81.75
C MET A 557 81.23 51.58 -81.05
N ASP A 558 81.95 50.56 -80.57
CA ASP A 558 81.37 49.48 -79.76
C ASP A 558 80.85 50.00 -78.41
N MET A 559 81.59 50.89 -77.74
CA MET A 559 81.11 51.58 -76.54
C MET A 559 79.87 52.41 -76.81
N GLN A 560 79.84 53.18 -77.90
CA GLN A 560 78.70 54.00 -78.29
C GLN A 560 77.46 53.15 -78.60
N ARG A 561 77.65 52.01 -79.30
CA ARG A 561 76.58 51.06 -79.61
C ARG A 561 76.02 50.40 -78.34
N LYS A 562 76.89 49.99 -77.41
CA LYS A 562 76.48 49.43 -76.12
C LYS A 562 75.71 50.44 -75.28
N LEU A 563 76.16 51.70 -75.26
CA LEU A 563 75.45 52.80 -74.58
C LEU A 563 74.09 53.11 -75.23
N ALA A 564 73.99 53.12 -76.56
CA ALA A 564 72.71 53.31 -77.25
C ALA A 564 71.73 52.16 -76.98
N THR A 565 72.23 50.93 -76.89
CA THR A 565 71.41 49.75 -76.55
C THR A 565 70.90 49.86 -75.11
N LEU A 566 71.78 50.23 -74.16
CA LEU A 566 71.40 50.51 -72.77
C LEU A 566 70.41 51.66 -72.63
N LEU A 567 70.52 52.71 -73.45
CA LEU A 567 69.56 53.82 -73.48
C LEU A 567 68.19 53.35 -73.97
N THR A 568 68.16 52.50 -74.99
CA THR A 568 66.93 51.94 -75.57
C THR A 568 66.24 51.02 -74.56
N GLU A 569 67.00 50.17 -73.86
CA GLU A 569 66.48 49.34 -72.77
C GLU A 569 65.97 50.21 -71.61
N ALA A 570 66.73 51.22 -71.18
CA ALA A 570 66.30 52.15 -70.13
C ALA A 570 65.02 52.91 -70.49
N GLN A 571 64.84 53.31 -71.76
CA GLN A 571 63.61 53.94 -72.25
C GLN A 571 62.44 52.93 -72.35
N HIS A 572 62.69 51.68 -72.73
CA HIS A 572 61.67 50.63 -72.73
C HIS A 572 61.07 50.43 -71.32
N TYR A 573 61.93 50.37 -70.30
CA TYR A 573 61.50 50.28 -68.90
C TYR A 573 60.83 51.57 -68.37
N ARG A 574 61.02 52.72 -69.02
CA ARG A 574 60.32 53.97 -68.70
C ARG A 574 58.91 54.05 -69.30
N LEU A 575 58.72 53.53 -70.53
CA LEU A 575 57.44 53.61 -71.26
C LEU A 575 56.48 52.46 -70.93
N ASN A 576 57.01 51.32 -70.48
CA ASN A 576 56.23 50.18 -69.99
C ASN A 576 56.59 49.92 -68.51
N PRO A 577 56.02 50.66 -67.56
CA PRO A 577 55.97 50.17 -66.19
C PRO A 577 55.19 48.84 -66.21
N LEU A 578 55.77 47.79 -65.61
CA LEU A 578 55.13 46.49 -65.42
C LEU A 578 53.68 46.68 -64.91
N PRO A 579 52.71 45.87 -65.39
CA PRO A 579 51.30 46.07 -65.11
C PRO A 579 51.07 46.11 -63.60
N GLU A 580 50.36 47.15 -63.20
CA GLU A 580 49.73 47.34 -61.89
C GLU A 580 48.95 46.07 -61.56
N SER A 581 49.55 45.14 -60.82
CA SER A 581 48.86 43.95 -60.35
C SER A 581 47.90 44.40 -59.26
N ALA A 582 46.65 44.53 -59.69
CA ALA A 582 45.45 44.62 -58.89
C ALA A 582 45.47 43.65 -57.68
N GLU A 583 44.91 44.19 -56.59
CA GLU A 583 44.17 43.47 -55.54
C GLU A 583 44.91 42.43 -54.67
N ALA A 584 45.17 42.85 -53.43
CA ALA A 584 44.83 42.09 -52.24
C ALA A 584 44.36 43.04 -51.13
#